data_AF-A0A7Y3E2T9-F1
#
_entry.id   AF-A0A7Y3E2T9-F1
#
_cell.length_a   1.000
_cell.length_b   1.000
_cell.length_c   1.000
_cell.angle_alpha   90.00
_cell.angle_beta   90.00
_cell.angle_gamma   90.00
#
_symmetry.space_group_name_H-M   'P 1'
#
loop_
_entity.id
_entity.type
_entity.pdbx_description
1 polymer ?
#
loop_
_entity_poly.entity_id
_entity_poly.type
_entity_poly.pdbx_seq_one_letter_code
_entity_poly.pdbx_strand_id
1 'polypeptide(L)'
;VYADDLGELETRLVLREFLPDREEADRAAAGWDGDRFRLLDGPSGEVLVWASVWDTDRDALEFETGVRRALTERYGGDPLAAGREIEVLRGSEARRPVVVVWDLPAGLDRAAGLEGLTVFELEEQAAVQARR
;
A
#
# COMPACT_ATOMS: atom_id res chain seq x y z
N VAL A 1 12.54 6.48 9.49
CA VAL A 1 12.24 5.66 8.29
C VAL A 1 12.21 4.21 8.69
N TYR A 2 11.02 3.64 8.80
CA TYR A 2 10.81 2.20 8.98
C TYR A 2 10.46 1.56 7.63
N ALA A 3 10.86 0.31 7.44
CA ALA A 3 10.90 -0.38 6.17
C ALA A 3 10.68 -1.88 6.38
N ASP A 4 9.63 -2.45 5.80
CA ASP A 4 9.29 -3.87 5.97
C ASP A 4 8.37 -4.39 4.85
N ASP A 5 8.08 -5.69 4.86
CA ASP A 5 7.04 -6.35 4.06
C ASP A 5 5.86 -6.80 4.94
N LEU A 6 4.66 -6.88 4.35
CA LEU A 6 3.40 -7.25 5.02
C LEU A 6 2.82 -8.57 4.48
N GLY A 7 3.62 -9.48 3.90
CA GLY A 7 3.20 -10.73 3.25
C GLY A 7 1.74 -11.20 3.38
N GLU A 8 1.12 -11.77 2.34
CA GLU A 8 -0.31 -12.18 2.24
C GLU A 8 -1.16 -12.28 3.56
N LEU A 9 -0.66 -12.99 4.58
CA LEU A 9 -1.23 -13.03 5.93
C LEU A 9 -1.43 -11.64 6.58
N GLU A 10 -0.40 -10.79 6.74
CA GLU A 10 -0.59 -9.49 7.40
C GLU A 10 -1.49 -8.57 6.57
N THR A 11 -1.34 -8.59 5.24
CA THR A 11 -2.25 -7.89 4.32
C THR A 11 -3.71 -8.24 4.59
N ARG A 12 -4.01 -9.54 4.70
CA ARG A 12 -5.35 -10.03 5.04
C ARG A 12 -5.82 -9.59 6.43
N LEU A 13 -4.93 -9.59 7.43
CA LEU A 13 -5.28 -9.14 8.78
C LEU A 13 -5.61 -7.64 8.81
N VAL A 14 -4.83 -6.81 8.11
CA VAL A 14 -5.10 -5.38 7.95
C VAL A 14 -6.45 -5.16 7.30
N LEU A 15 -6.75 -5.87 6.22
CA LEU A 15 -8.04 -5.75 5.54
C LEU A 15 -9.20 -6.21 6.42
N ARG A 16 -9.06 -7.31 7.15
CA ARG A 16 -10.09 -7.82 8.08
C ARG A 16 -10.37 -6.90 9.26
N GLU A 17 -9.43 -6.05 9.65
CA GLU A 17 -9.64 -5.08 10.73
C GLU A 17 -10.67 -4.01 10.32
N PHE A 18 -10.65 -3.60 9.06
CA PHE A 18 -11.49 -2.50 8.58
C PHE A 18 -12.66 -2.95 7.71
N LEU A 19 -12.58 -4.10 7.05
CA LEU A 19 -13.66 -4.63 6.23
C LEU A 19 -14.64 -5.46 7.07
N PRO A 20 -15.95 -5.16 7.04
CA PRO A 20 -16.95 -5.96 7.75
C PRO A 20 -17.10 -7.39 7.22
N ASP A 21 -16.89 -7.59 5.91
CA ASP A 21 -16.95 -8.89 5.25
C ASP A 21 -15.56 -9.55 5.22
N ARG A 22 -15.44 -10.68 5.91
CA ARG A 22 -14.18 -11.43 5.96
C ARG A 22 -13.84 -12.13 4.65
N GLU A 23 -14.84 -12.57 3.89
CA GLU A 23 -14.56 -13.20 2.60
C GLU A 23 -14.07 -12.18 1.58
N GLU A 24 -14.54 -10.94 1.67
CA GLU A 24 -14.01 -9.82 0.88
C GLU A 24 -12.55 -9.55 1.22
N ALA A 25 -12.20 -9.48 2.51
CA ALA A 25 -10.82 -9.31 2.94
C ALA A 25 -9.91 -10.47 2.50
N ASP A 26 -10.44 -11.71 2.51
CA ASP A 26 -9.69 -12.89 2.08
C ASP A 26 -9.44 -12.88 0.57
N ARG A 27 -10.44 -12.51 -0.23
CA ARG A 27 -10.26 -12.34 -1.68
C ARG A 27 -9.29 -11.21 -2.01
N ALA A 28 -9.45 -10.06 -1.34
CA ALA A 28 -8.61 -8.89 -1.58
C ALA A 28 -7.14 -9.08 -1.15
N ALA A 29 -6.82 -10.07 -0.33
CA ALA A 29 -5.44 -10.40 0.02
C ALA A 29 -4.86 -11.57 -0.79
N ALA A 30 -5.68 -12.33 -1.52
CA ALA A 30 -5.24 -13.50 -2.26
C ALA A 30 -4.37 -13.10 -3.48
N GLY A 31 -3.41 -13.96 -3.83
CA GLY A 31 -2.53 -13.74 -4.99
C GLY A 31 -1.49 -12.64 -4.76
N TRP A 32 -1.12 -12.36 -3.51
CA TRP A 32 0.00 -11.48 -3.19
C TRP A 32 1.33 -12.11 -3.66
N ASP A 33 2.16 -11.34 -4.36
CA ASP A 33 3.45 -11.78 -4.95
C ASP A 33 4.64 -10.96 -4.44
N GLY A 34 4.45 -10.18 -3.38
CA GLY A 34 5.48 -9.32 -2.80
C GLY A 34 4.97 -7.93 -2.47
N ASP A 35 5.56 -7.29 -1.48
CA ASP A 35 5.33 -5.88 -1.22
C ASP A 35 6.50 -5.24 -0.49
N ARG A 36 6.43 -3.92 -0.38
CA ARG A 36 7.21 -3.13 0.57
C ARG A 36 6.40 -1.96 1.05
N PHE A 37 6.55 -1.65 2.32
CA PHE A 37 6.10 -0.37 2.84
C PHE A 37 7.22 0.44 3.48
N ARG A 38 6.96 1.74 3.58
CA ARG A 38 7.79 2.72 4.28
C ARG A 38 6.89 3.58 5.15
N LEU A 39 7.30 3.73 6.41
CA LEU A 39 6.77 4.77 7.30
C LEU A 39 7.85 5.83 7.47
N LEU A 40 7.50 7.05 7.07
CA LEU A 40 8.36 8.22 7.20
C LEU A 40 7.77 9.15 8.25
N ASP A 41 8.57 9.47 9.25
CA ASP A 41 8.24 10.52 10.22
C ASP A 41 8.55 11.88 9.60
N GLY A 42 7.54 12.73 9.47
CA GLY A 42 7.68 14.11 9.02
C GLY A 42 7.22 15.11 10.08
N PRO A 43 7.65 16.38 9.99
CA PRO A 43 7.20 17.44 10.92
C PRO A 43 5.69 17.67 10.88
N SER A 44 5.02 17.24 9.82
CA SER A 44 3.57 17.36 9.61
C SER A 44 2.80 16.06 9.92
N GLY A 45 3.47 15.00 10.37
CA GLY A 45 2.89 13.70 10.67
C GLY A 45 3.54 12.55 9.90
N GLU A 46 3.02 11.34 10.14
CA GLU A 46 3.51 10.11 9.51
C GLU A 46 3.00 9.99 8.06
N VAL A 47 3.92 9.59 7.17
CA VAL A 47 3.65 9.23 5.77
C VAL A 47 3.79 7.72 5.62
N LEU A 48 2.77 7.08 5.06
CA LEU A 48 2.82 5.68 4.64
C LEU A 48 2.87 5.60 3.11
N VAL A 49 3.81 4.80 2.63
CA VAL A 49 3.88 4.35 1.24
C VAL A 49 3.88 2.83 1.27
N TRP A 50 2.95 2.19 0.58
CA TRP A 50 2.90 0.74 0.48
C TRP A 50 2.70 0.32 -0.97
N ALA A 51 3.69 -0.36 -1.55
CA ALA A 51 3.64 -0.90 -2.89
C ALA A 51 3.59 -2.43 -2.84
N SER A 52 2.59 -3.03 -3.47
CA SER A 52 2.39 -4.48 -3.53
C SER A 52 2.27 -4.97 -4.97
N VAL A 53 2.74 -6.19 -5.20
CA VAL A 53 2.74 -6.94 -6.46
C VAL A 53 1.75 -8.09 -6.33
N TRP A 54 1.07 -8.40 -7.43
CA TRP A 54 0.01 -9.41 -7.44
C TRP A 54 0.16 -10.40 -8.59
N ASP A 55 -0.28 -11.63 -8.39
CA ASP A 55 -0.24 -12.72 -9.36
C ASP A 55 -0.97 -12.37 -10.66
N THR A 56 -2.13 -11.71 -10.54
CA THR A 56 -2.95 -11.31 -11.69
C THR A 56 -3.51 -9.90 -11.56
N ASP A 57 -3.88 -9.30 -12.70
CA ASP A 57 -4.57 -8.00 -12.74
C ASP A 57 -5.88 -8.03 -11.95
N ARG A 58 -6.51 -9.21 -11.85
CA ARG A 58 -7.72 -9.42 -11.07
C ARG A 58 -7.43 -9.31 -9.59
N ASP A 59 -6.38 -9.98 -9.10
CA ASP A 59 -6.00 -9.95 -7.69
C ASP A 59 -5.62 -8.52 -7.27
N ALA A 60 -4.87 -7.80 -8.11
CA ALA A 60 -4.57 -6.38 -7.91
C ALA A 60 -5.84 -5.50 -7.84
N LEU A 61 -6.86 -5.79 -8.66
CA LEU A 61 -8.13 -5.07 -8.62
C LEU A 61 -8.94 -5.39 -7.36
N GLU A 62 -8.95 -6.65 -6.94
CA GLU A 62 -9.62 -7.10 -5.70
C GLU A 62 -8.96 -6.42 -4.49
N PHE A 63 -7.63 -6.36 -4.44
CA PHE A 63 -6.90 -5.61 -3.43
C PHE A 63 -7.17 -4.10 -3.49
N GLU A 64 -7.07 -3.46 -4.67
CA GLU A 64 -7.34 -2.03 -4.83
C GLU A 64 -8.73 -1.66 -4.29
N THR A 65 -9.73 -2.49 -4.63
CA THR A 65 -11.12 -2.30 -4.19
C THR A 65 -11.23 -2.47 -2.67
N GLY A 66 -10.65 -3.55 -2.13
CA GLY A 66 -10.66 -3.85 -0.70
C GLY A 66 -9.97 -2.78 0.13
N VAL A 67 -8.78 -2.32 -0.27
CA VAL A 67 -8.02 -1.32 0.47
C VAL A 67 -8.69 0.05 0.44
N ARG A 68 -9.26 0.48 -0.70
CA ARG A 68 -10.04 1.73 -0.76
C ARG A 68 -11.24 1.70 0.17
N ARG A 69 -11.93 0.56 0.23
CA ARG A 69 -13.06 0.40 1.15
C ARG A 69 -12.59 0.37 2.60
N ALA A 70 -11.54 -0.36 2.93
CA ALA A 70 -10.93 -0.36 4.26
C ALA A 70 -10.54 1.06 4.72
N LEU A 71 -9.95 1.87 3.84
CA LEU A 71 -9.62 3.27 4.10
C LEU A 71 -10.88 4.14 4.32
N THR A 72 -11.94 3.88 3.54
CA THR A 72 -13.24 4.55 3.71
C THR A 72 -13.83 4.24 5.09
N GLU A 73 -13.84 2.97 5.51
CA GLU A 73 -14.33 2.55 6.83
C GLU A 73 -13.48 3.15 7.96
N ARG A 74 -12.15 3.14 7.80
CA ARG A 74 -11.20 3.69 8.77
C ARG A 74 -11.39 5.19 9.01
N TYR A 75 -11.61 5.96 7.95
CA TYR A 75 -11.69 7.43 8.00
C TYR A 75 -13.12 7.98 7.91
N GLY A 76 -14.15 7.13 8.06
CA GLY A 76 -15.55 7.56 8.02
C GLY A 76 -15.98 8.18 6.69
N GLY A 77 -15.32 7.81 5.60
CA GLY A 77 -15.62 8.25 4.23
C GLY A 77 -14.99 9.56 3.78
N ASP A 78 -14.32 10.31 4.67
CA ASP A 78 -13.62 11.56 4.31
C ASP A 78 -12.21 11.60 4.91
N PRO A 79 -11.21 11.00 4.22
CA PRO A 79 -9.82 11.06 4.66
C PRO A 79 -9.32 12.49 4.85
N LEU A 80 -9.75 13.44 4.01
CA LEU A 80 -9.29 14.83 4.09
C LEU A 80 -9.80 15.51 5.37
N ALA A 81 -11.04 15.25 5.77
CA ALA A 81 -11.55 15.71 7.06
C ALA A 81 -10.80 15.06 8.25
N ALA A 82 -10.29 13.85 8.08
CA ALA A 82 -9.38 13.19 9.03
C ALA A 82 -7.93 13.71 8.95
N GLY A 83 -7.65 14.73 8.13
CA GLY A 83 -6.31 15.30 7.96
C GLY A 83 -5.38 14.42 7.15
N ARG A 84 -5.91 13.53 6.30
CA ARG A 84 -5.17 12.60 5.45
C ARG A 84 -5.50 12.82 3.98
N GLU A 85 -4.49 12.81 3.13
CA GLU A 85 -4.65 12.76 1.69
C GLU A 85 -4.17 11.39 1.21
N ILE A 86 -5.09 10.61 0.64
CA ILE A 86 -4.85 9.20 0.35
C ILE A 86 -5.07 8.94 -1.13
N GLU A 87 -4.10 8.28 -1.76
CA GLU A 87 -4.14 7.89 -3.14
C GLU A 87 -3.82 6.40 -3.27
N VAL A 88 -4.67 5.68 -3.98
CA VAL A 88 -4.41 4.28 -4.34
C VAL A 88 -4.28 4.26 -5.85
N LEU A 89 -3.20 3.69 -6.36
CA LEU A 89 -2.89 3.61 -7.78
C LEU A 89 -2.62 2.16 -8.16
N ARG A 90 -3.27 1.68 -9.20
CA ARG A 90 -2.98 0.39 -9.80
C ARG A 90 -2.23 0.59 -11.11
N GLY A 91 -1.20 -0.21 -11.35
CA GLY A 91 -0.34 -0.15 -12.51
C GLY A 91 0.31 -1.49 -12.80
N SER A 92 1.42 -1.48 -13.53
CA SER A 92 2.23 -2.67 -13.76
C SER A 92 3.71 -2.33 -13.81
N GLU A 93 4.55 -3.21 -13.29
CA GLU A 93 6.02 -3.13 -13.33
C GLU A 93 6.56 -4.45 -13.86
N ALA A 94 7.40 -4.42 -14.89
CA ALA A 94 7.94 -5.63 -15.52
C ALA A 94 6.87 -6.69 -15.90
N ARG A 95 5.67 -6.24 -16.29
CA ARG A 95 4.45 -7.04 -16.56
C ARG A 95 3.78 -7.69 -15.35
N ARG A 96 4.21 -7.36 -14.14
CA ARG A 96 3.54 -7.77 -12.92
C ARG A 96 2.55 -6.66 -12.49
N PRO A 97 1.30 -7.00 -12.17
CA PRO A 97 0.34 -6.08 -11.59
C PRO A 97 0.86 -5.48 -10.28
N VAL A 98 0.72 -4.17 -10.11
CA VAL A 98 1.17 -3.44 -8.90
C VAL A 98 0.06 -2.55 -8.37
N VAL A 99 -0.07 -2.46 -7.06
CA VAL A 99 -0.89 -1.45 -6.37
C VAL A 99 -0.03 -0.65 -5.40
N VAL A 100 -0.14 0.67 -5.45
CA VAL A 100 0.56 1.59 -4.55
C VAL A 100 -0.45 2.39 -3.76
N VAL A 101 -0.33 2.35 -2.43
CA VAL A 101 -1.09 3.16 -1.49
C VAL A 101 -0.19 4.25 -0.92
N TRP A 102 -0.60 5.49 -1.12
CA TRP A 102 -0.03 6.68 -0.50
C TRP A 102 -1.01 7.19 0.54
N ASP A 103 -0.58 7.25 1.79
CA ASP A 103 -1.35 7.89 2.86
C ASP A 103 -0.48 8.98 3.49
N LEU A 104 -0.81 10.24 3.20
CA LEU A 104 -0.05 11.43 3.57
C LEU A 104 -0.85 12.31 4.53
N PRO A 105 -0.19 13.11 5.40
CA PRO A 105 -0.86 14.23 6.05
C PRO A 105 -1.41 15.21 5.01
N ALA A 106 -2.65 15.67 5.20
CA ALA A 106 -3.28 16.65 4.32
C ALA A 106 -2.47 17.95 4.28
N GLY A 107 -2.27 18.50 3.08
CA GLY A 107 -1.52 19.74 2.87
C GLY A 107 0.01 19.59 2.88
N LEU A 108 0.54 18.36 2.99
CA LEU A 108 1.96 18.11 2.76
C LEU A 108 2.29 18.28 1.27
N ASP A 109 3.32 19.06 0.94
CA ASP A 109 3.82 19.16 -0.43
C ASP A 109 4.39 17.79 -0.84
N ARG A 110 3.72 17.16 -1.81
CA ARG A 110 4.08 15.85 -2.36
C ARG A 110 5.52 15.83 -2.86
N ALA A 111 6.06 16.90 -3.44
CA ALA A 111 7.45 16.88 -3.92
C ALA A 111 8.44 16.78 -2.75
N ALA A 112 8.18 17.50 -1.65
CA ALA A 112 9.03 17.54 -0.47
C ALA A 112 8.92 16.26 0.39
N GLY A 113 7.73 15.62 0.42
CA GLY A 113 7.51 14.36 1.13
C GLY A 113 8.04 13.13 0.38
N LEU A 114 8.39 13.26 -0.90
CA LEU A 114 8.81 12.18 -1.80
C LEU A 114 10.27 12.24 -2.25
N GLU A 115 11.05 13.23 -1.81
CA GLU A 115 12.50 13.27 -2.10
C GLU A 115 13.18 12.01 -1.53
N GLY A 116 13.69 11.15 -2.42
CA GLY A 116 14.28 9.85 -2.07
C GLY A 116 13.30 8.66 -2.06
N LEU A 117 12.00 8.90 -2.31
CA LEU A 117 10.99 7.87 -2.53
C LEU A 117 10.75 7.68 -4.03
N THR A 118 11.75 7.15 -4.74
CA THR A 118 11.47 6.56 -6.05
C THR A 118 10.70 5.26 -5.81
N VAL A 119 9.46 5.20 -6.28
CA VAL A 119 8.51 4.07 -6.18
C VAL A 119 9.07 2.75 -6.69
N PHE A 120 10.23 2.75 -7.33
CA PHE A 120 10.82 1.56 -7.93
C PHE A 120 12.30 1.45 -7.58
N GLU A 121 12.56 0.77 -6.46
CA GLU A 121 13.82 0.07 -6.17
C GLU A 121 13.49 -1.40 -5.77
N LEU A 122 12.40 -1.95 -6.34
CA LEU A 122 11.92 -3.30 -6.04
C LEU A 122 12.81 -4.40 -6.66
N GLU A 123 13.54 -4.12 -7.75
CA GLU A 123 14.46 -5.10 -8.35
C GLU A 123 15.85 -5.14 -7.70
N GLU A 124 16.41 -4.00 -7.28
CA GLU A 124 17.83 -3.94 -6.87
C GLU A 124 18.08 -4.62 -5.52
N GLN A 125 17.10 -4.63 -4.61
CA GLN A 125 17.26 -5.26 -3.29
C GLN A 125 16.85 -6.74 -3.23
N ALA A 126 15.94 -7.19 -4.08
CA ALA A 126 15.61 -8.62 -4.20
C ALA A 126 16.80 -9.43 -4.77
N ALA A 127 17.55 -8.84 -5.71
CA ALA A 127 18.76 -9.44 -6.26
C ALA A 127 19.91 -9.56 -5.24
N VAL A 128 19.92 -8.70 -4.20
CA VAL A 128 20.93 -8.73 -3.13
C VAL A 128 20.63 -9.81 -2.09
N GLN A 129 19.36 -10.07 -1.78
CA GLN A 129 18.95 -11.12 -0.83
C GLN A 129 18.98 -12.53 -1.44
N ALA A 130 18.72 -12.68 -2.74
CA ALA A 130 18.81 -13.98 -3.43
C ALA A 130 20.25 -14.50 -3.65
N ARG A 131 21.27 -13.76 -3.19
CA ARG A 131 22.70 -14.14 -3.26
C ARG A 131 23.30 -14.52 -1.89
N ARG A 132 22.49 -14.72 -0.86
CA ARG A 132 22.91 -15.31 0.42
C ARG A 132 22.25 -16.67 0.62
#